data_AF-A0ABD5RBR6-F1
#
_entry.id   AF-A0ABD5RBR6-F1
#
_cell.length_a   1.000
_cell.length_b   1.000
_cell.length_c   1.000
_cell.angle_alpha   90.00
_cell.angle_beta   90.00
_cell.angle_gamma   90.00
#
_symmetry.space_group_name_H-M   'P 1'
#
loop_
_entity.id
_entity.type
_entity.pdbx_description
1 polymer ?
#
loop_
_entity_poly.entity_id
_entity_poly.type
_entity_poly.pdbx_seq_one_letter_code
_entity_poly.pdbx_strand_id
1 'polypeptide(L)'
;MQHLIVRGDPGIRKDAIIEYDGEEQICFSIQRQGDYHGPEEVQLWCVIGSEDEREDYMKRNYVPHWLDVESIDAEALTVIKGRSELSV
;
A
#
# COMPACT_ATOMS: atom_id res chain seq x y z
N MET A 1 -5.92 4.93 -8.38
CA MET A 1 -4.65 4.55 -7.75
C MET A 1 -4.20 5.72 -6.92
N GLN A 2 -3.59 5.46 -5.77
CA GLN A 2 -3.08 6.51 -4.89
C GLN A 2 -1.89 6.02 -4.09
N HIS A 3 -1.17 6.96 -3.49
CA HIS A 3 -0.16 6.69 -2.49
C HIS A 3 -0.81 6.63 -1.10
N LEU A 4 -0.71 5.47 -0.46
CA LEU A 4 -1.14 5.30 0.92
C LEU A 4 0.08 5.11 1.82
N ILE A 5 0.28 6.03 2.77
CA ILE A 5 1.31 5.93 3.81
C ILE A 5 0.69 5.32 5.05
N VAL A 6 1.06 4.08 5.35
CA VAL A 6 0.63 3.40 6.58
C VAL A 6 1.67 3.63 7.67
N ARG A 7 1.26 4.20 8.80
CA ARG A 7 2.09 4.38 9.99
C ARG A 7 2.00 3.12 10.86
N GLY A 8 3.10 2.40 11.00
CA GLY A 8 3.16 1.06 11.60
C GLY A 8 3.22 -0.08 10.56
N ASP A 9 3.16 -1.33 11.04
CA ASP A 9 3.21 -2.54 10.19
C ASP A 9 1.92 -3.36 10.36
N PRO A 10 0.93 -3.24 9.45
CA PRO A 10 -0.29 -4.03 9.47
C PRO A 10 -0.10 -5.46 8.90
N GLY A 11 1.14 -5.87 8.60
CA GLY A 11 1.44 -7.21 8.07
C GLY A 11 1.11 -7.41 6.59
N ILE A 12 1.01 -6.32 5.82
CA ILE A 12 0.74 -6.36 4.37
C ILE A 12 2.03 -6.47 3.55
N ARG A 13 1.91 -7.03 2.34
CA ARG A 13 2.98 -7.11 1.34
C ARG A 13 2.45 -6.70 -0.03
N LYS A 14 3.31 -6.78 -1.05
CA LYS A 14 2.88 -6.65 -2.44
C LYS A 14 1.77 -7.66 -2.74
N ASP A 15 0.77 -7.23 -3.52
CA ASP A 15 -0.45 -7.97 -3.86
C ASP A 15 -1.36 -8.28 -2.65
N ALA A 16 -1.17 -7.59 -1.52
CA ALA A 16 -2.13 -7.61 -0.42
C ALA A 16 -3.46 -6.94 -0.82
N ILE A 17 -4.56 -7.42 -0.22
CA ILE A 17 -5.89 -6.82 -0.36
C ILE A 17 -6.24 -6.18 0.98
N ILE A 18 -6.60 -4.90 0.94
CA ILE A 18 -6.99 -4.08 2.08
C ILE A 18 -8.37 -3.46 1.83
N GLU A 19 -9.10 -3.13 2.87
CA GLU A 19 -10.27 -2.24 2.77
C GLU A 19 -9.81 -0.84 3.17
N TYR A 20 -9.99 0.11 2.26
CA TYR A 20 -9.66 1.51 2.45
C TYR A 20 -10.77 2.38 1.88
N ASP A 21 -11.24 3.35 2.67
CA ASP A 21 -12.39 4.21 2.35
C ASP A 21 -13.67 3.44 1.94
N GLY A 22 -13.89 2.26 2.54
CA GLY A 22 -15.04 1.40 2.26
C GLY A 22 -14.95 0.59 0.96
N GLU A 23 -13.79 0.60 0.28
CA GLU A 23 -13.55 -0.14 -0.96
C GLU A 23 -12.38 -1.12 -0.83
N GLU A 24 -12.45 -2.25 -1.54
CA GLU A 24 -11.32 -3.18 -1.64
C GLU A 24 -10.24 -2.61 -2.56
N GLN A 25 -9.03 -2.46 -2.02
CA GLN A 25 -7.88 -1.92 -2.72
C GLN A 25 -6.74 -2.94 -2.69
N ILE A 26 -5.97 -2.99 -3.78
CA ILE A 26 -4.83 -3.88 -3.96
C ILE A 26 -3.55 -3.09 -3.76
N CYS A 27 -2.64 -3.61 -2.92
CA CYS A 27 -1.32 -3.03 -2.71
C CYS A 27 -0.36 -3.43 -3.84
N PHE A 28 -0.23 -2.58 -4.85
CA PHE A 28 0.60 -2.85 -6.05
C PHE A 28 2.10 -2.76 -5.78
N SER A 29 2.53 -1.84 -4.92
CA SER A 29 3.90 -1.79 -4.39
C SER A 29 3.89 -1.35 -2.95
N ILE A 30 4.95 -1.75 -2.24
CA ILE A 30 5.19 -1.39 -0.86
C ILE A 30 6.67 -1.09 -0.65
N GLN A 31 6.96 0.00 0.05
CA GLN A 31 8.31 0.36 0.48
C GLN A 31 8.30 0.60 1.99
N ARG A 32 9.21 -0.07 2.71
CA ARG A 32 9.37 0.08 4.15
C ARG A 32 10.33 1.23 4.43
N GLN A 33 9.88 2.21 5.20
CA GLN A 33 10.62 3.41 5.56
C GLN A 33 10.95 3.42 7.04
N GLY A 34 12.13 3.95 7.37
CA GLY A 34 12.55 4.19 8.74
C GLY A 34 13.31 3.06 9.44
N ASP A 35 13.77 2.04 8.71
CA ASP A 35 14.50 0.89 9.28
C ASP A 35 15.90 1.22 9.85
N TYR A 36 16.49 2.40 9.55
CA TYR A 36 17.84 2.78 10.01
C TYR A 36 17.87 4.17 10.65
N HIS A 37 17.47 5.20 9.91
CA HIS A 37 17.26 6.56 10.42
C HIS A 37 15.88 7.02 9.99
N GLY A 38 14.91 6.93 10.90
CA GLY A 38 13.51 7.13 10.59
C GLY A 38 12.70 7.66 11.76
N PRO A 39 11.37 7.73 11.59
CA PRO A 39 10.43 8.04 12.67
C PRO A 39 10.51 6.99 13.79
N GLU A 40 9.90 7.29 14.94
CA GLU A 40 9.82 6.32 16.06
C GLU A 40 9.14 5.01 15.65
N GLU A 41 8.24 5.08 14.67
CA GLU A 41 7.56 3.93 14.09
C GLU A 41 7.83 3.81 12.59
N VAL A 42 7.86 2.55 12.11
CA VAL A 42 8.02 2.23 10.69
C VAL A 42 6.87 2.84 9.87
N GLN A 43 7.15 3.25 8.64
CA GLN A 43 6.09 3.63 7.70
C GLN A 43 6.15 2.76 6.45
N LEU A 44 5.00 2.27 6.00
CA LEU A 44 4.87 1.57 4.73
C LEU A 44 4.29 2.52 3.69
N TRP A 45 5.07 2.80 2.66
CA TRP A 45 4.66 3.62 1.53
C TRP A 45 4.13 2.70 0.45
N CYS A 46 2.82 2.71 0.26
CA CYS A 46 2.11 1.83 -0.65
C CYS A 46 1.63 2.60 -1.89
N VAL A 47 1.58 1.92 -3.02
CA VAL A 47 0.70 2.33 -4.14
C VAL A 47 -0.47 1.37 -4.12
N ILE A 48 -1.67 1.90 -3.94
CA ILE A 48 -2.91 1.12 -3.88
C ILE A 48 -3.84 1.50 -5.02
N GLY A 49 -4.67 0.57 -5.46
CA GLY A 49 -5.72 0.81 -6.45
C GLY A 49 -6.62 -0.39 -6.64
N SER A 50 -7.69 -0.21 -7.43
CA SER A 50 -8.63 -1.29 -7.75
C SER A 50 -8.04 -2.25 -8.79
N GLU A 51 -8.63 -3.45 -8.96
CA GLU A 51 -8.13 -4.42 -9.95
C GLU A 51 -8.13 -3.86 -11.38
N ASP A 52 -9.08 -2.98 -11.73
CA ASP A 52 -9.15 -2.36 -13.06
C ASP A 52 -7.92 -1.48 -13.37
N GLU A 53 -7.28 -0.93 -12.35
CA GLU A 53 -6.09 -0.06 -12.50
C GLU A 53 -4.77 -0.83 -12.56
N ARG A 54 -4.81 -2.15 -12.36
CA ARG A 54 -3.63 -3.02 -12.32
C ARG A 54 -2.84 -3.00 -13.63
N GLU A 55 -3.54 -3.01 -14.76
CA GLU A 55 -2.90 -2.92 -16.08
C GLU A 55 -2.12 -1.61 -16.24
N ASP A 56 -2.70 -0.50 -15.80
CA ASP A 56 -2.06 0.82 -15.86
C ASP A 56 -0.86 0.91 -14.92
N TYR A 57 -0.97 0.34 -13.73
CA TYR A 57 0.16 0.21 -12.82
C TYR A 57 1.32 -0.57 -13.47
N MET A 58 1.02 -1.74 -14.02
CA MET A 58 2.00 -2.67 -14.61
C MET A 58 2.68 -2.08 -15.83
N LYS A 59 1.93 -1.38 -16.69
CA LYS A 59 2.44 -0.71 -17.89
C LYS A 59 3.04 0.68 -17.60
N ARG A 60 2.94 1.15 -16.34
CA ARG A 60 3.33 2.50 -15.92
C ARG A 60 2.64 3.59 -16.73
N ASN A 61 1.35 3.40 -17.03
CA ASN A 61 0.48 4.37 -17.72
C ASN A 61 -0.01 5.48 -16.78
N TYR A 62 0.85 5.95 -15.87
CA TYR A 62 0.52 6.99 -14.91
C TYR A 62 1.78 7.76 -14.53
N VAL A 63 1.60 8.96 -14.00
CA VAL A 63 2.70 9.77 -13.46
C VAL A 63 2.65 9.67 -11.94
N PRO A 64 3.66 9.07 -11.27
CA PRO A 64 3.63 8.88 -9.83
C PRO A 64 3.40 10.18 -9.02
N HIS A 65 3.95 11.30 -9.48
CA HIS A 65 3.79 12.61 -8.83
C HIS A 65 2.37 13.18 -8.89
N TRP A 66 1.46 12.59 -9.68
CA TRP A 66 0.06 13.02 -9.79
C TRP A 66 -0.89 12.15 -8.97
N LEU A 67 -0.39 11.09 -8.33
CA LEU A 67 -1.21 10.28 -7.43
C LEU A 67 -1.46 11.07 -6.14
N ASP A 68 -2.70 11.06 -5.68
CA ASP A 68 -3.04 11.59 -4.36
C ASP A 68 -2.29 10.83 -3.27
N VAL A 69 -1.97 11.52 -2.18
CA VAL A 69 -1.22 10.96 -1.06
C VAL A 69 -2.05 11.10 0.20
N GLU A 70 -2.36 9.98 0.83
CA GLU A 70 -3.03 9.92 2.12
C GLU A 70 -2.23 9.11 3.14
N SER A 71 -2.55 9.28 4.42
CA SER A 71 -1.89 8.56 5.50
C SER A 71 -2.89 8.01 6.51
N ILE A 72 -2.66 6.77 6.95
CA ILE A 72 -3.50 6.07 7.94
C ILE A 72 -2.62 5.36 8.97
N ASP A 73 -3.14 5.16 10.17
CA ASP A 73 -2.48 4.33 11.18
C ASP A 73 -2.73 2.84 10.88
N ALA A 74 -1.73 1.99 11.08
CA ALA A 74 -1.81 0.56 10.80
C ALA A 74 -2.95 -0.14 11.56
N GLU A 75 -3.25 0.34 12.77
CA GLU A 75 -4.35 -0.19 13.61
C GLU A 75 -5.74 0.13 13.05
N ALA A 76 -5.85 1.18 12.23
CA ALA A 76 -7.10 1.59 11.60
C ALA A 76 -7.30 0.97 10.20
N LEU A 77 -6.30 0.25 9.68
CA LEU A 77 -6.36 -0.36 8.36
C LEU A 77 -6.89 -1.80 8.44
N THR A 78 -7.98 -2.07 7.72
CA THR A 78 -8.52 -3.43 7.60
C THR A 78 -7.76 -4.21 6.53
N VAL A 79 -7.12 -5.31 6.93
CA VAL A 79 -6.40 -6.21 6.01
C VAL A 79 -7.25 -7.43 5.69
N ILE A 80 -7.70 -7.54 4.44
CA ILE A 80 -8.48 -8.68 3.95
C ILE A 80 -7.55 -9.86 3.63
N LYS A 81 -6.42 -9.57 2.97
CA LYS A 81 -5.40 -10.56 2.61
C LYS A 81 -4.00 -9.96 2.73
N GLY A 82 -3.27 -10.32 3.79
CA GLY A 82 -1.95 -9.73 4.09
C GLY A 82 -0.78 -10.34 3.33
N ARG A 83 -0.44 -11.61 3.62
CA ARG A 83 0.69 -12.31 3.02
C ARG A 83 0.18 -13.38 2.05
N SER A 84 0.41 -13.20 0.75
CA SER A 84 0.21 -14.29 -0.21
C SER A 84 1.27 -15.38 0.05
N GLU A 85 0.85 -16.64 0.15
CA GLU A 85 1.73 -17.81 0.38
C GLU A 85 2.80 -18.00 -0.72
N LEU A 86 2.71 -17.26 -1.83
CA LEU A 86 3.63 -17.33 -2.97
C LEU A 86 4.69 -16.21 -3.00
N SER A 87 4.79 -15.37 -1.96
CA SER A 87 5.77 -14.27 -1.92
C SER A 87 7.11 -14.75 -1.33
N VAL A 88 8.07 -15.06 -2.21
CA VAL A 88 9.49 -15.37 -1.89
C VAL A 88 10.33 -14.09 -2.01
#